data_AF-A0A5R9GHG3-F1
#
_entry.id   AF-A0A5R9GHG3-F1
#
_cell.length_a   1.000
_cell.length_b   1.000
_cell.length_c   1.000
_cell.angle_alpha   90.00
_cell.angle_beta   90.00
_cell.angle_gamma   90.00
#
_symmetry.space_group_name_H-M   'P 1'
#
loop_
_entity.id
_entity.type
_entity.pdbx_description
1 polymer ?
#
loop_
_entity_poly.entity_id
_entity_poly.type
_entity_poly.pdbx_seq_one_letter_code
_entity_poly.pdbx_strand_id
1 'polypeptide(L)'
;MRKLQEHSDGEFLELRTPPPQLQKEPNVTLPLLFEELIRAQTDMELLVGIYRVLKPALLEAYTPHMAENQQLVDYPTIRVLKGLCSDLREQTGWGERMITQLQREGEPPEEAAEFERRIADYLTAAGGIAGEQGVDVHVPARWRSGKPYKMPKNAVRDAKRMGASALGRTPRTRFLTRIGNWIKFLTLAIERT
;
A
#
# COMPACT_ATOMS: atom_id res chain seq x y z
N MET A 1 43.32 32.55 6.34
CA MET A 1 41.96 32.68 6.91
C MET A 1 40.84 32.49 5.88
N ARG A 2 41.00 32.83 4.59
CA ARG A 2 39.93 32.66 3.56
C ARG A 2 39.74 31.21 3.04
N LYS A 3 40.76 30.33 3.15
CA LYS A 3 40.71 28.94 2.66
C LYS A 3 39.99 27.93 3.58
N LEU A 4 39.66 28.30 4.82
CA LEU A 4 38.99 27.39 5.76
C LEU A 4 37.46 27.51 5.72
N GLN A 5 36.93 28.62 5.22
CA GLN A 5 35.48 28.86 5.13
C GLN A 5 34.84 28.21 3.89
N GLU A 6 35.58 28.11 2.78
CA GLU A 6 35.08 27.44 1.56
C GLU A 6 34.95 25.92 1.74
N HIS A 7 35.73 25.31 2.64
CA HIS A 7 35.67 23.86 2.89
C HIS A 7 34.40 23.46 3.66
N SER A 8 34.02 24.26 4.67
CA SER A 8 32.83 24.00 5.49
C SER A 8 31.53 24.17 4.70
N ASP A 9 31.43 25.17 3.82
CA ASP A 9 30.20 25.41 3.06
C ASP A 9 29.95 24.32 1.99
N GLY A 10 31.02 23.71 1.47
CA GLY A 10 30.96 22.57 0.55
C GLY A 10 30.48 21.28 1.23
N GLU A 11 30.99 20.96 2.42
CA GLU A 11 30.60 19.76 3.19
C GLU A 11 29.11 19.80 3.59
N PHE A 12 28.59 20.97 3.99
CA PHE A 12 27.16 21.11 4.27
C PHE A 12 26.29 20.95 3.03
N LEU A 13 26.81 21.27 1.84
CA LEU A 13 26.11 21.06 0.57
C LEU A 13 26.10 19.57 0.17
N GLU A 14 27.15 18.81 0.50
CA GLU A 14 27.21 17.35 0.32
C GLU A 14 26.21 16.61 1.21
N LEU A 15 25.94 17.09 2.43
CA LEU A 15 24.90 16.51 3.29
C LEU A 15 23.47 16.81 2.81
N ARG A 16 23.29 17.84 1.97
CA ARG A 16 21.97 18.26 1.43
C ARG A 16 21.71 17.74 0.03
N THR A 17 22.76 17.36 -0.70
CA THR A 17 22.66 16.87 -2.07
C THR A 17 23.16 15.42 -2.10
N PRO A 18 22.26 14.43 -2.22
CA PRO A 18 22.72 13.06 -2.30
C PRO A 18 23.65 12.91 -3.53
N PRO A 19 24.78 12.20 -3.38
CA PRO A 19 25.66 11.88 -4.48
C PRO A 19 24.86 11.34 -5.68
N PRO A 20 25.22 11.68 -6.93
CA PRO A 20 24.50 11.20 -8.12
C PRO A 20 24.35 9.66 -8.16
N GLN A 21 25.27 8.92 -7.54
CA GLN A 21 25.20 7.46 -7.42
C GLN A 21 24.00 6.98 -6.59
N LEU A 22 23.55 7.75 -5.59
CA LEU A 22 22.35 7.45 -4.81
C LEU A 22 21.04 7.74 -5.58
N GLN A 23 21.12 8.42 -6.72
CA GLN A 23 19.96 8.63 -7.60
C GLN A 23 19.77 7.48 -8.59
N LYS A 24 20.76 6.59 -8.72
CA LYS A 24 20.67 5.41 -9.60
C LYS A 24 19.88 4.32 -8.88
N GLU A 25 18.90 3.75 -9.57
CA GLU A 25 18.13 2.61 -9.07
C GLU A 25 19.09 1.47 -8.68
N PRO A 26 19.06 1.00 -7.43
CA PRO A 26 20.01 0.00 -6.93
C PRO A 26 19.79 -1.37 -7.59
N ASN A 27 18.58 -1.64 -8.08
CA ASN A 27 18.20 -2.90 -8.71
C ASN A 27 17.24 -2.62 -9.88
N VAL A 28 17.50 -3.20 -11.05
CA VAL A 28 16.64 -3.05 -12.26
C VAL A 28 15.39 -3.93 -12.22
N THR A 29 15.40 -4.99 -11.42
CA THR A 29 14.32 -5.99 -11.31
C THR A 29 13.17 -5.50 -10.44
N LEU A 30 13.44 -4.74 -9.38
CA LEU A 30 12.39 -4.22 -8.51
C LEU A 30 11.49 -3.18 -9.23
N PRO A 31 12.02 -2.22 -10.01
CA PRO A 31 11.21 -1.39 -10.90
C PRO A 31 10.40 -2.23 -11.90
N LEU A 32 11.00 -3.27 -12.48
CA LEU A 32 10.30 -4.18 -13.39
C LEU A 32 9.11 -4.87 -12.72
N LEU A 33 9.25 -5.32 -11.47
CA LEU A 33 8.13 -5.84 -10.68
C LEU A 33 6.97 -4.85 -10.63
N PHE A 34 7.25 -3.59 -10.26
CA PHE A 34 6.20 -2.57 -10.16
C PHE A 34 5.58 -2.21 -11.51
N GLU A 35 6.39 -2.23 -12.57
CA GLU A 35 5.88 -2.08 -13.93
C GLU A 35 4.95 -3.24 -14.32
N GLU A 36 5.27 -4.49 -13.99
CA GLU A 36 4.35 -5.59 -14.28
C GLU A 36 3.11 -5.56 -13.37
N LEU A 37 3.27 -5.20 -12.09
CA LEU A 37 2.18 -5.13 -11.12
C LEU A 37 1.11 -4.11 -11.51
N ILE A 38 1.49 -2.93 -11.99
CA ILE A 38 0.54 -1.88 -12.44
C ILE A 38 -0.23 -2.28 -13.71
N ARG A 39 0.14 -3.41 -14.35
CA ARG A 39 -0.50 -3.97 -15.54
C ARG A 39 -1.30 -5.24 -15.26
N ALA A 40 -1.69 -5.44 -14.00
CA ALA A 40 -2.77 -6.36 -13.66
C ALA A 40 -4.01 -6.05 -14.51
N GLN A 41 -4.60 -7.09 -15.10
CA GLN A 41 -5.76 -7.00 -15.99
C GLN A 41 -7.08 -7.25 -15.29
N THR A 42 -7.04 -7.94 -14.14
CA THR A 42 -8.23 -8.26 -13.34
C THR A 42 -8.05 -7.82 -11.89
N ASP A 43 -9.19 -7.68 -11.18
CA ASP A 43 -9.19 -7.37 -9.75
C ASP A 43 -8.50 -8.51 -8.98
N MET A 44 -8.72 -9.78 -9.37
CA MET A 44 -8.03 -10.94 -8.82
C MET A 44 -6.51 -10.85 -8.95
N GLU A 45 -5.97 -10.57 -10.16
CA GLU A 45 -4.52 -10.42 -10.38
C GLU A 45 -3.91 -9.33 -9.49
N LEU A 46 -4.57 -8.18 -9.40
CA LEU A 46 -4.11 -7.07 -8.58
C LEU A 46 -4.10 -7.45 -7.09
N LEU A 47 -5.15 -8.13 -6.62
CA LEU A 47 -5.26 -8.54 -5.23
C LEU A 47 -4.20 -9.58 -4.86
N VAL A 48 -3.98 -10.63 -5.67
CA VAL A 48 -2.95 -11.63 -5.36
C VAL A 48 -1.55 -11.02 -5.39
N GLY A 49 -1.23 -10.17 -6.37
CA GLY A 49 0.06 -9.51 -6.46
C GLY A 49 0.36 -8.60 -5.26
N ILE A 50 -0.64 -7.84 -4.79
CA ILE A 50 -0.45 -6.94 -3.63
C ILE A 50 -0.48 -7.69 -2.30
N TYR A 51 -1.51 -8.52 -2.08
CA TYR A 51 -1.81 -9.06 -0.76
C TYR A 51 -1.17 -10.42 -0.49
N ARG A 52 -0.79 -11.20 -1.50
CA ARG A 52 -0.06 -12.47 -1.32
C ARG A 52 1.43 -12.36 -1.57
N VAL A 53 1.87 -11.36 -2.36
CA VAL A 53 3.31 -11.17 -2.65
C VAL A 53 3.87 -9.93 -1.97
N LEU A 54 3.43 -8.73 -2.36
CA LEU A 54 4.10 -7.48 -1.97
C LEU A 54 3.99 -7.15 -0.47
N LYS A 55 2.78 -7.23 0.10
CA LYS A 55 2.55 -6.90 1.52
C LYS A 55 3.20 -7.90 2.48
N PRO A 56 3.11 -9.23 2.24
CA PRO A 56 3.88 -10.20 3.01
C PRO A 56 5.39 -9.93 2.94
N ALA A 57 5.93 -9.62 1.76
CA ALA A 57 7.35 -9.31 1.61
C ALA A 57 7.79 -8.04 2.37
N LEU A 58 6.93 -7.03 2.47
CA LEU A 58 7.18 -5.86 3.31
C LEU A 58 7.22 -6.24 4.80
N LEU A 59 6.30 -7.09 5.25
CA LEU A 59 6.26 -7.56 6.63
C LEU A 59 7.51 -8.40 6.97
N GLU A 60 7.95 -9.24 6.03
CA GLU A 60 9.17 -10.04 6.13
C GLU A 60 10.44 -9.18 6.20
N ALA A 61 10.46 -8.03 5.51
CA ALA A 61 11.59 -7.09 5.59
C ALA A 61 11.57 -6.29 6.89
N TYR A 62 10.40 -5.79 7.33
CA TYR A 62 10.32 -4.90 8.49
C TYR A 62 10.51 -5.61 9.83
N THR A 63 10.13 -6.89 9.91
CA THR A 63 10.22 -7.65 11.16
C THR A 63 11.68 -7.83 11.66
N PRO A 64 12.62 -8.37 10.86
CA PRO A 64 14.03 -8.49 11.26
C PRO A 64 14.69 -7.11 11.38
N HIS A 65 14.40 -6.17 10.47
CA HIS A 65 14.96 -4.82 10.53
C HIS A 65 14.66 -4.11 11.87
N MET A 66 13.46 -4.32 12.43
CA MET A 66 13.12 -3.81 13.75
C MET A 66 13.89 -4.49 14.89
N ALA A 67 14.19 -5.79 14.76
CA ALA A 67 14.92 -6.57 15.76
C ALA A 67 16.42 -6.24 15.80
N GLU A 68 16.99 -5.91 14.63
CA GLU A 68 18.42 -5.63 14.46
C GLU A 68 18.81 -4.19 14.86
N ASN A 69 17.87 -3.23 14.79
CA ASN A 69 18.11 -1.84 15.17
C ASN A 69 18.39 -1.65 16.67
N GLN A 70 19.09 -0.57 17.02
CA GLN A 70 19.41 -0.29 18.42
C GLN A 70 18.16 0.17 19.18
N GLN A 71 17.70 -0.64 20.13
CA GLN A 71 16.37 -0.50 20.74
C GLN A 71 16.17 0.81 21.53
N LEU A 72 17.27 1.44 21.98
CA LEU A 72 17.23 2.70 22.73
C LEU A 72 17.32 3.93 21.82
N VAL A 73 18.29 3.95 20.90
CA VAL A 73 18.58 5.11 20.04
C VAL A 73 17.55 5.20 18.92
N ASP A 74 17.21 4.06 18.32
CA ASP A 74 16.30 3.96 17.18
C ASP A 74 14.85 3.68 17.60
N TYR A 75 14.52 3.89 18.89
CA TYR A 75 13.15 3.71 19.39
C TYR A 75 12.09 4.45 18.58
N PRO A 76 12.31 5.70 18.10
CA PRO A 76 11.33 6.38 17.24
C PRO A 76 11.01 5.59 15.96
N THR A 77 12.03 5.01 15.31
CA THR A 77 11.87 4.18 14.11
C THR A 77 11.13 2.89 14.44
N ILE A 78 11.54 2.19 15.49
CA ILE A 78 10.92 0.94 15.94
C ILE A 78 9.43 1.15 16.25
N ARG A 79 9.09 2.27 16.90
CA ARG A 79 7.69 2.60 17.22
C ARG A 79 6.84 2.73 15.96
N VAL A 80 7.35 3.36 14.91
CA VAL A 80 6.64 3.48 13.62
C VAL A 80 6.49 2.11 12.95
N LEU A 81 7.58 1.33 12.89
CA LEU A 81 7.57 -0.01 12.28
C LEU A 81 6.57 -0.96 12.96
N LYS A 82 6.41 -0.89 14.28
CA LYS A 82 5.38 -1.68 15.00
C LYS A 82 3.97 -1.41 14.49
N GLY A 83 3.62 -0.13 14.28
CA GLY A 83 2.33 0.26 13.72
C GLY A 83 2.16 -0.27 12.30
N LEU A 84 3.16 -0.03 11.45
CA LEU A 84 3.16 -0.50 10.05
C LEU A 84 3.01 -2.02 9.95
N CYS A 85 3.73 -2.79 10.75
CA CYS A 85 3.61 -4.25 10.77
C CYS A 85 2.23 -4.72 11.25
N SER A 86 1.59 -4.00 12.19
CA SER A 86 0.21 -4.29 12.59
C SER A 86 -0.75 -4.07 11.41
N ASP A 87 -0.66 -2.89 10.78
CA ASP A 87 -1.50 -2.53 9.63
C ASP A 87 -1.32 -3.50 8.46
N LEU A 88 -0.08 -3.91 8.16
CA LEU A 88 0.22 -4.86 7.09
C LEU A 88 -0.41 -6.23 7.35
N ARG A 89 -0.41 -6.72 8.59
CA ARG A 89 -1.07 -7.99 8.94
C ARG A 89 -2.59 -7.89 8.77
N GLU A 90 -3.20 -6.81 9.23
CA GLU A 90 -4.64 -6.57 9.06
C GLU A 90 -5.03 -6.48 7.58
N GLN A 91 -4.25 -5.73 6.80
CA GLN A 91 -4.44 -5.57 5.37
C GLN A 91 -4.28 -6.89 4.62
N THR A 92 -3.26 -7.68 4.95
CA THR A 92 -3.05 -9.02 4.35
C THR A 92 -4.22 -9.94 4.65
N GLY A 93 -4.70 -9.96 5.91
CA GLY A 93 -5.89 -10.73 6.29
C GLY A 93 -7.17 -10.24 5.60
N TRP A 94 -7.31 -8.93 5.38
CA TRP A 94 -8.41 -8.38 4.58
C TRP A 94 -8.32 -8.79 3.11
N GLY A 95 -7.13 -8.72 2.52
CA GLY A 95 -6.90 -9.11 1.13
C GLY A 95 -7.25 -10.56 0.86
N GLU A 96 -6.86 -11.47 1.75
CA GLU A 96 -7.19 -12.89 1.61
C GLU A 96 -8.71 -13.15 1.67
N ARG A 97 -9.44 -12.40 2.51
CA ARG A 97 -10.92 -12.45 2.54
C ARG A 97 -11.53 -11.96 1.23
N MET A 98 -10.98 -10.91 0.63
CA MET A 98 -11.45 -10.39 -0.66
C MET A 98 -11.16 -11.35 -1.80
N ILE A 99 -9.98 -11.96 -1.84
CA ILE A 99 -9.62 -13.00 -2.81
C ILE A 99 -10.62 -14.17 -2.69
N THR A 100 -10.88 -14.64 -1.47
CA THR A 100 -11.87 -15.70 -1.20
C THR A 100 -13.28 -15.30 -1.66
N GLN A 101 -13.65 -14.02 -1.55
CA GLN A 101 -14.93 -13.52 -2.02
C GLN A 101 -15.02 -13.54 -3.55
N LEU A 102 -14.02 -13.04 -4.27
CA LEU A 102 -14.00 -13.07 -5.75
C LEU A 102 -14.05 -14.51 -6.29
N GLN A 103 -13.38 -15.44 -5.62
CA GLN A 103 -13.48 -16.88 -5.95
C GLN A 103 -14.91 -17.40 -5.86
N ARG A 104 -15.68 -16.98 -4.87
CA ARG A 104 -17.11 -17.36 -4.72
C ARG A 104 -18.01 -16.68 -5.75
N GLU A 105 -17.64 -15.48 -6.20
CA GLU A 105 -18.35 -14.73 -7.23
C GLU A 105 -18.06 -15.23 -8.66
N GLY A 106 -17.15 -16.21 -8.80
CA GLY A 106 -16.90 -16.94 -10.03
C GLY A 106 -15.61 -16.54 -10.76
N GLU A 107 -14.73 -15.73 -10.15
CA GLU A 107 -13.39 -15.47 -10.66
C GLU A 107 -12.43 -16.59 -10.19
N PRO A 108 -12.02 -17.54 -11.05
CA PRO A 108 -11.19 -18.65 -10.61
C PRO A 108 -9.78 -18.16 -10.25
N PRO A 109 -9.20 -18.60 -9.13
CA PRO A 109 -7.88 -18.14 -8.69
C PRO A 109 -6.76 -18.64 -9.60
N GLU A 110 -7.01 -19.71 -10.36
CA GLU A 110 -6.05 -20.28 -11.31
C GLU A 110 -5.70 -19.28 -12.43
N GLU A 111 -6.64 -18.43 -12.83
CA GLU A 111 -6.40 -17.39 -13.84
C GLU A 111 -5.37 -16.35 -13.36
N ALA A 112 -5.31 -16.10 -12.05
CA ALA A 112 -4.35 -15.18 -11.45
C ALA A 112 -3.07 -15.89 -10.93
N ALA A 113 -3.03 -17.22 -10.92
CA ALA A 113 -1.91 -17.98 -10.36
C ALA A 113 -0.61 -17.77 -11.15
N GLU A 114 -0.67 -17.66 -12.48
CA GLU A 114 0.52 -17.32 -13.28
C GLU A 114 1.01 -15.90 -12.92
N PHE A 115 0.09 -14.95 -12.75
CA PHE A 115 0.43 -13.58 -12.38
C PHE A 115 1.10 -13.53 -10.99
N GLU A 116 0.49 -14.17 -9.98
CA GLU A 116 1.04 -14.29 -8.63
C GLU A 116 2.48 -14.83 -8.66
N ARG A 117 2.68 -15.96 -9.36
CA ARG A 117 4.01 -16.58 -9.52
C ARG A 117 5.01 -15.64 -10.19
N ARG A 118 4.63 -14.97 -11.28
CA ARG A 118 5.53 -14.04 -11.99
C ARG A 118 5.94 -12.86 -11.11
N ILE A 119 5.00 -12.27 -10.35
CA ILE A 119 5.31 -11.18 -9.43
C ILE A 119 6.26 -11.66 -8.33
N ALA A 120 6.07 -12.87 -7.81
CA ALA A 120 7.00 -13.49 -6.87
C ALA A 120 8.39 -13.73 -7.51
N ASP A 121 8.46 -14.21 -8.75
CA ASP A 121 9.72 -14.43 -9.47
C ASP A 121 10.51 -13.11 -9.64
N TYR A 122 9.85 -12.00 -10.00
CA TYR A 122 10.51 -10.69 -10.07
C TYR A 122 11.01 -10.22 -8.69
N LEU A 123 10.24 -10.49 -7.64
CA LEU A 123 10.62 -10.10 -6.28
C LEU A 123 11.85 -10.89 -5.81
N THR A 124 11.86 -12.20 -6.04
CA THR A 124 12.99 -13.07 -5.73
C THR A 124 14.22 -12.65 -6.51
N ALA A 125 14.09 -12.39 -7.82
CA ALA A 125 15.21 -11.91 -8.63
C ALA A 125 15.70 -10.51 -8.22
N ALA A 126 14.86 -9.71 -7.52
CA ALA A 126 15.29 -8.47 -6.91
C ALA A 126 16.08 -8.65 -5.58
N GLY A 127 16.18 -9.87 -5.06
CA GLY A 127 16.74 -10.15 -3.73
C GLY A 127 15.78 -9.81 -2.60
N GLY A 128 14.47 -9.84 -2.87
CA GLY A 128 13.42 -9.39 -1.95
C GLY A 128 13.25 -7.87 -1.94
N ILE A 129 12.36 -7.35 -1.09
CA ILE A 129 12.08 -5.90 -1.00
C ILE A 129 13.27 -5.13 -0.44
N ALA A 130 14.02 -5.72 0.50
CA ALA A 130 15.21 -5.11 1.07
C ALA A 130 16.47 -5.30 0.20
N GLY A 131 16.42 -6.19 -0.80
CA GLY A 131 17.59 -6.55 -1.63
C GLY A 131 18.65 -7.40 -0.92
N GLU A 132 18.34 -7.94 0.27
CA GLU A 132 19.27 -8.66 1.14
C GLU A 132 19.42 -10.15 0.80
N GLN A 133 18.53 -10.70 -0.02
CA GLN A 133 18.50 -12.15 -0.34
C GLN A 133 19.45 -12.53 -1.47
N GLY A 134 20.25 -11.58 -1.96
CA GLY A 134 21.11 -11.73 -3.14
C GLY A 134 20.33 -11.45 -4.42
N VAL A 135 20.93 -10.67 -5.33
CA VAL A 135 20.34 -10.39 -6.64
C VAL A 135 20.62 -11.58 -7.56
N ASP A 136 19.58 -12.13 -8.17
CA ASP A 136 19.76 -13.19 -9.17
C ASP A 136 20.52 -12.63 -10.38
N VAL A 137 21.44 -13.42 -10.91
CA VAL A 137 22.17 -13.10 -12.14
C VAL A 137 21.21 -13.08 -13.34
N HIS A 138 20.10 -13.82 -13.26
CA HIS A 138 19.07 -13.86 -14.29
C HIS A 138 17.88 -12.96 -13.97
N VAL A 139 17.80 -11.83 -14.68
CA VAL A 139 16.62 -10.95 -14.65
C VAL A 139 15.49 -11.61 -15.45
N PRO A 140 14.31 -11.86 -14.87
CA PRO A 140 13.19 -12.42 -15.60
C PRO A 140 12.78 -11.52 -16.77
N ALA A 141 12.40 -12.14 -17.89
CA ALA A 141 12.00 -11.39 -19.08
C ALA A 141 10.74 -10.57 -18.84
N ARG A 142 10.74 -9.33 -19.33
CA ARG A 142 9.59 -8.43 -19.34
C ARG A 142 8.36 -9.12 -19.96
N TRP A 143 7.20 -8.98 -19.34
CA TRP A 143 5.98 -9.71 -19.75
C TRP A 143 4.96 -8.81 -20.43
N ARG A 144 4.27 -7.95 -19.66
CA ARG A 144 3.20 -7.06 -20.17
C ARG A 144 3.68 -5.62 -20.27
N SER A 145 4.80 -5.25 -19.65
CA SER A 145 5.25 -3.87 -19.54
C SER A 145 5.93 -3.27 -20.77
N GLY A 146 5.60 -3.67 -21.99
CA GLY A 146 6.31 -3.24 -23.21
C GLY A 146 6.27 -1.74 -23.54
N LYS A 147 5.31 -0.97 -22.99
CA LYS A 147 5.20 0.49 -23.20
C LYS A 147 5.27 1.21 -21.85
N PRO A 148 6.07 2.27 -21.64
CA PRO A 148 6.18 2.96 -20.35
C PRO A 148 4.83 3.38 -19.76
N TYR A 149 4.68 3.26 -18.44
CA TYR A 149 3.46 3.71 -17.76
C TYR A 149 3.36 5.24 -17.83
N LYS A 150 2.17 5.75 -18.18
CA LYS A 150 1.87 7.18 -18.19
C LYS A 150 0.75 7.45 -17.20
N MET A 151 1.06 8.20 -16.16
CA MET A 151 0.08 8.60 -15.16
C MET A 151 -1.06 9.40 -15.84
N PRO A 152 -2.33 9.05 -15.59
CA PRO A 152 -3.45 9.82 -16.13
C PRO A 152 -3.48 11.23 -15.51
N LYS A 153 -3.71 12.24 -16.34
CA LYS A 153 -3.72 13.66 -15.91
C LYS A 153 -4.94 14.00 -15.04
N ASN A 154 -6.04 13.27 -15.23
CA ASN A 154 -7.29 13.49 -14.53
C ASN A 154 -7.63 12.24 -13.72
N ALA A 155 -7.97 12.44 -12.44
CA ALA A 155 -8.51 11.37 -11.62
C ALA A 155 -9.97 11.11 -12.05
N VAL A 156 -10.25 9.92 -12.56
CA VAL A 156 -11.61 9.47 -12.86
C VAL A 156 -12.00 8.44 -11.81
N ARG A 157 -13.08 8.72 -11.08
CA ARG A 157 -13.63 7.77 -10.12
C ARG A 157 -14.43 6.71 -10.86
N ASP A 158 -14.27 5.45 -10.46
CA ASP A 158 -15.11 4.35 -10.97
C ASP A 158 -16.60 4.64 -10.72
N ALA A 159 -17.43 4.26 -11.69
CA ALA A 159 -18.89 4.31 -11.59
C ALA A 159 -19.43 3.31 -10.55
N LYS A 160 -18.68 2.22 -10.25
CA LYS A 160 -18.99 1.34 -9.12
C LYS A 160 -19.00 2.17 -7.83
N ARG A 161 -20.19 2.32 -7.25
CA ARG A 161 -20.38 3.04 -5.99
C ARG A 161 -19.60 2.29 -4.91
N MET A 162 -18.53 2.90 -4.40
CA MET A 162 -17.88 2.40 -3.18
C MET A 162 -18.99 2.11 -2.16
N GLY A 163 -18.93 0.95 -1.50
CA GLY A 163 -19.84 0.60 -0.41
C GLY A 163 -19.94 1.72 0.62
N ALA A 164 -20.92 1.63 1.54
CA ALA A 164 -21.12 2.67 2.56
C ALA A 164 -19.77 3.10 3.16
N SER A 165 -19.42 4.39 3.02
CA SER A 165 -18.16 4.92 3.55
C SER A 165 -18.03 4.46 4.98
N ALA A 166 -17.02 3.63 5.28
CA ALA A 166 -16.69 3.31 6.65
C ALA A 166 -16.46 4.64 7.36
N LEU A 167 -17.37 4.98 8.29
CA LEU A 167 -17.39 6.23 9.02
C LEU A 167 -16.09 6.36 9.83
N GLY A 168 -15.08 7.00 9.25
CA GLY A 168 -13.91 7.55 9.97
C GLY A 168 -14.06 9.04 10.31
N ARG A 169 -15.17 9.67 9.92
CA ARG A 169 -15.55 11.02 10.34
C ARG A 169 -17.02 11.02 10.72
N THR A 170 -17.28 11.14 12.02
CA THR A 170 -18.60 11.46 12.54
C THR A 170 -19.08 12.78 11.91
N PRO A 171 -20.26 12.85 11.29
CA PRO A 171 -20.87 14.13 11.00
C PRO A 171 -21.30 14.74 12.34
N ARG A 172 -20.61 15.81 12.75
CA ARG A 172 -20.96 16.63 13.92
C ARG A 172 -22.16 17.52 13.57
N THR A 173 -23.30 16.95 13.17
CA THR A 173 -24.56 17.68 12.97
C THR A 173 -25.74 16.72 12.78
N ARG A 174 -26.40 16.35 13.89
CA ARG A 174 -27.88 16.40 14.04
C ARG A 174 -28.28 16.10 15.48
N PHE A 175 -27.88 16.98 16.40
CA PHE A 175 -28.76 17.28 17.54
C PHE A 175 -29.96 18.04 16.98
N LEU A 176 -31.17 17.73 17.45
CA LEU A 176 -32.47 18.33 17.09
C LEU A 176 -33.12 17.82 15.80
N THR A 177 -33.82 16.68 15.91
CA THR A 177 -35.19 16.50 15.36
C THR A 177 -35.80 15.20 15.91
N ARG A 178 -36.05 15.18 17.23
CA ARG A 178 -37.00 14.24 17.86
C ARG A 178 -37.74 14.95 19.00
N ILE A 179 -38.31 16.11 18.70
CA ILE A 179 -39.32 16.81 19.53
C ILE A 179 -40.48 17.24 18.61
N GLY A 180 -40.99 16.29 17.84
CA GLY A 180 -42.02 16.58 16.84
C GLY A 180 -42.78 15.35 16.42
N ASN A 181 -43.22 14.53 17.39
CA ASN A 181 -44.22 13.50 17.12
C ASN A 181 -45.09 13.09 18.33
N TRP A 182 -45.10 13.89 19.40
CA TRP A 182 -45.98 13.66 20.55
C TRP A 182 -47.26 14.52 20.51
N ILE A 183 -47.31 15.56 19.68
CA ILE A 183 -48.50 16.45 19.57
C ILE A 183 -49.61 15.85 18.68
N LYS A 184 -49.28 14.92 17.76
CA LYS A 184 -50.31 14.22 16.95
C LYS A 184 -51.07 13.12 17.71
N PHE A 185 -50.58 12.70 18.87
CA PHE A 185 -51.24 11.68 19.69
C PHE A 185 -52.27 12.26 20.69
N LEU A 186 -52.26 13.58 20.94
CA LEU A 186 -53.23 14.21 21.85
C LEU A 186 -54.45 14.82 21.14
N THR A 187 -54.39 15.07 19.83
CA THR A 187 -55.54 15.62 19.08
C THR A 187 -56.55 14.55 18.64
N LEU A 188 -56.16 13.27 18.57
CA LEU A 188 -57.08 12.18 18.15
C LEU A 188 -57.93 11.58 19.29
N ALA A 189 -57.70 11.99 20.55
CA ALA A 189 -58.42 11.48 21.72
C ALA A 189 -59.49 12.43 22.28
N ILE A 190 -59.66 13.62 21.69
CA ILE A 190 -60.65 14.63 22.12
C ILE A 190 -61.86 14.72 21.14
N GLU A 191 -61.80 14.12 19.95
CA GLU A 191 -62.90 14.11 18.96
C GLU A 191 -63.74 12.81 18.94
N ARG A 192 -63.71 11.98 19.99
CA ARG A 192 -64.57 10.78 20.12
C ARG A 192 -65.25 10.62 21.48
N THR A 193 -65.82 11.71 21.97
CA THR A 193 -66.94 11.77 22.94
C THR A 193 -67.79 12.97 22.60
#